data_AF-A0A0Q7W2F5-F1
#
_entry.id   AF-A0A0Q7W2F5-F1
#
_cell.length_a   1.000
_cell.length_b   1.000
_cell.length_c   1.000
_cell.angle_alpha   90.00
_cell.angle_beta   90.00
_cell.angle_gamma   90.00
#
_symmetry.space_group_name_H-M   'P 1'
#
loop_
_entity.id
_entity.type
_entity.pdbx_description
1 polymer ?
#
loop_
_entity_poly.entity_id
_entity_poly.type
_entity_poly.pdbx_seq_one_letter_code
_entity_poly.pdbx_strand_id
1 'polypeptide(L)'
;MVTLTVENTDDLRLRARFRALYHGASPAAVRFRYGIIVIDLAIIAFFIAAPLMRRHGLTFYLIDYGVAAFLGLDLLARAVAHGDPKAWLKKPIVWVDLFVLATLLFPGWLFNFGFLRVLRLWTLIHSEFFWRTVGRRYDDTRVEQITRAASSLLTFVFVITGFVYSSFAGRHQGIAGYVDALYFTVTSLTTTGYGDVTLPGVWGKLLSMAVMLGGVSLFIGLIQSILRPHKVTFPCPCCGLRRHDPDAVHCKACGQVLNIPNDD
;
A
#
# COMPACT_ATOMS: atom_id res chain seq x y z
N MET A 1 -10.06 47.46 -3.91
CA MET A 1 -9.46 47.48 -2.55
C MET A 1 -9.74 46.13 -1.94
N VAL A 2 -8.92 45.13 -2.27
CA VAL A 2 -9.13 43.74 -1.85
C VAL A 2 -8.13 43.46 -0.73
N THR A 3 -8.65 43.32 0.48
CA THR A 3 -7.97 42.69 1.61
C THR A 3 -7.74 41.21 1.30
N LEU A 4 -6.82 40.91 0.38
CA LEU A 4 -6.15 39.60 0.33
C LEU A 4 -5.08 39.64 1.43
N THR A 5 -5.56 39.36 2.63
CA THR A 5 -4.86 39.45 3.91
C THR A 5 -3.67 38.49 3.96
N VAL A 6 -2.62 38.93 4.65
CA VAL A 6 -1.32 38.27 4.90
C VAL A 6 -1.43 36.78 5.29
N GLU A 7 -2.56 36.37 5.85
CA GLU A 7 -2.89 34.98 6.22
C GLU A 7 -2.85 34.02 5.02
N ASN A 8 -3.25 34.47 3.83
CA ASN A 8 -3.21 33.67 2.61
C ASN A 8 -1.76 33.46 2.14
N THR A 9 -0.86 34.41 2.37
CA THR A 9 0.55 34.28 1.94
C THR A 9 1.36 33.32 2.81
N ASP A 10 1.07 33.23 4.11
CA ASP A 10 1.74 32.28 5.00
C ASP A 10 1.22 30.85 4.81
N ASP A 11 -0.09 30.67 4.58
CA ASP A 11 -0.67 29.37 4.20
C ASP A 11 -0.10 28.90 2.85
N LEU A 12 0.02 29.79 1.86
CA LEU A 12 0.66 29.49 0.57
C LEU A 12 2.16 29.16 0.72
N ARG A 13 2.90 29.85 1.60
CA ARG A 13 4.32 29.56 1.89
C ARG A 13 4.51 28.23 2.62
N LEU A 14 3.68 27.93 3.61
CA LEU A 14 3.66 26.64 4.30
C LEU A 14 3.35 25.50 3.32
N ARG A 15 2.31 25.65 2.50
CA ARG A 15 1.96 24.67 1.46
C ARG A 15 3.08 24.48 0.44
N ALA A 16 3.72 25.56 -0.01
CA ALA A 16 4.86 25.48 -0.93
C ALA A 16 6.05 24.75 -0.28
N ARG A 17 6.33 25.01 1.00
CA ARG A 17 7.40 24.35 1.75
C ARG A 17 7.12 22.86 1.96
N PHE A 18 5.90 22.50 2.35
CA PHE A 18 5.45 21.10 2.46
C PHE A 18 5.49 20.40 1.09
N ARG A 19 5.03 21.05 0.03
CA ARG A 19 5.13 20.51 -1.33
C ARG A 19 6.58 20.33 -1.77
N ALA A 20 7.49 21.24 -1.42
CA ALA A 20 8.92 21.08 -1.68
C ALA A 20 9.55 19.94 -0.86
N LEU A 21 9.14 19.73 0.39
CA LEU A 21 9.60 18.62 1.23
C LEU A 21 9.07 17.25 0.77
N TYR A 22 7.80 17.17 0.37
CA TYR A 22 7.18 15.90 -0.06
C TYR A 22 7.44 15.57 -1.54
N HIS A 23 7.44 16.55 -2.44
CA HIS A 23 7.60 16.36 -3.90
C HIS A 23 8.95 16.81 -4.45
N GLY A 24 9.76 17.57 -3.70
CA GLY A 24 11.05 18.06 -4.19
C GLY A 24 12.11 16.97 -4.27
N ALA A 25 13.05 17.15 -5.20
CA ALA A 25 14.22 16.31 -5.36
C ALA A 25 15.42 16.75 -4.49
N SER A 26 15.24 17.75 -3.61
CA SER A 26 16.33 18.29 -2.79
C SER A 26 16.83 17.25 -1.77
N PRO A 27 18.12 17.29 -1.37
CA PRO A 27 18.67 16.37 -0.36
C PRO A 27 17.91 16.41 0.97
N ALA A 28 17.42 17.60 1.36
CA ALA A 28 16.58 17.77 2.55
C ALA A 28 15.22 17.09 2.42
N ALA A 29 14.59 17.16 1.24
CA ALA A 29 13.36 16.43 0.95
C ALA A 29 13.61 14.92 1.06
N VAL A 30 14.67 14.37 0.45
CA VAL A 30 15.00 12.94 0.54
C VAL A 30 15.21 12.47 1.99
N ARG A 31 15.93 13.24 2.82
CA ARG A 31 16.16 12.90 4.25
C ARG A 31 14.87 12.92 5.05
N PHE A 32 14.04 13.94 4.87
CA PHE A 32 12.71 14.01 5.48
C PHE A 32 11.87 12.80 5.08
N ARG A 33 11.94 12.40 3.81
CA ARG A 33 11.22 11.23 3.33
C ARG A 33 11.66 9.94 3.99
N TYR A 34 12.97 9.73 4.08
CA TYR A 34 13.56 8.60 4.78
C TYR A 34 13.12 8.55 6.25
N GLY A 35 13.05 9.70 6.91
CA GLY A 35 12.59 9.81 8.30
C GLY A 35 11.17 9.26 8.49
N ILE A 36 10.23 9.63 7.62
CA ILE A 36 8.84 9.13 7.70
C ILE A 36 8.80 7.60 7.50
N ILE A 37 9.53 7.06 6.50
CA ILE A 37 9.58 5.60 6.28
C ILE A 37 10.14 4.87 7.50
N VAL A 38 11.20 5.39 8.12
CA VAL A 38 11.81 4.79 9.31
C VAL A 38 10.83 4.80 10.48
N ILE A 39 10.10 5.90 10.66
CA ILE A 39 9.09 5.99 11.72
C ILE A 39 7.93 5.03 11.45
N ASP A 40 7.41 4.96 10.22
CA ASP A 40 6.37 4.00 9.84
C ASP A 40 6.83 2.55 10.06
N LEU A 41 8.08 2.23 9.72
CA LEU A 41 8.66 0.91 9.98
C LEU A 41 8.80 0.62 11.48
N ALA A 42 9.24 1.60 12.27
CA ALA A 42 9.32 1.49 13.73
C ALA A 42 7.94 1.29 14.36
N ILE A 43 6.92 1.98 13.84
CA ILE A 43 5.52 1.81 14.23
C ILE A 43 5.07 0.39 13.92
N ILE A 44 5.34 -0.14 12.72
CA ILE A 44 5.01 -1.52 12.35
C ILE A 44 5.71 -2.52 13.27
N ALA A 45 7.01 -2.33 13.54
CA ALA A 45 7.79 -3.19 14.41
C ALA A 45 7.26 -3.19 15.86
N PHE A 46 6.97 -2.01 16.41
CA PHE A 46 6.31 -1.87 17.71
C PHE A 46 4.97 -2.62 17.73
N PHE A 47 4.21 -2.54 16.65
CA PHE A 47 2.91 -3.20 16.52
C PHE A 47 2.98 -4.73 16.48
N ILE A 48 4.07 -5.29 15.95
CA ILE A 48 4.34 -6.73 15.97
C ILE A 48 4.81 -7.18 17.37
N ALA A 49 5.55 -6.32 18.08
CA ALA A 49 6.00 -6.56 19.46
C ALA A 49 4.90 -6.35 20.52
N ALA A 50 3.95 -5.48 20.25
CA ALA A 50 2.82 -5.11 21.09
C ALA A 50 2.04 -6.31 21.71
N PRO A 51 1.68 -7.35 20.93
CA PRO A 51 1.06 -8.56 21.46
C PRO A 51 1.86 -9.28 22.55
N LEU A 52 3.20 -9.19 22.54
CA LEU A 52 4.11 -9.82 23.50
C LEU A 52 4.21 -9.02 24.82
N MET A 53 4.05 -7.68 24.75
CA MET A 53 4.13 -6.78 25.90
C MET A 53 2.78 -6.55 26.61
N ARG A 54 1.78 -7.38 26.32
CA ARG A 54 0.38 -7.28 26.79
C ARG A 54 0.18 -7.18 28.31
N ARG A 55 1.22 -7.41 29.12
CA ARG A 55 1.16 -7.35 30.60
C ARG A 55 1.32 -5.93 31.19
N HIS A 56 1.69 -4.92 30.41
CA HIS A 56 1.92 -3.54 30.90
C HIS A 56 0.82 -2.55 30.46
N GLY A 57 -0.42 -2.81 30.88
CA GLY A 57 -1.66 -2.21 30.37
C GLY A 57 -1.63 -0.69 30.09
N LEU A 58 -1.20 0.16 31.03
CA LEU A 58 -1.25 1.63 30.84
C LEU A 58 -0.18 2.17 29.87
N THR A 59 1.04 1.65 29.94
CA THR A 59 2.14 2.05 29.04
C THR A 59 1.82 1.68 27.59
N PHE A 60 1.11 0.57 27.38
CA PHE A 60 0.65 0.15 26.07
C PHE A 60 -0.28 1.19 25.43
N TYR A 61 -1.32 1.64 26.13
CA TYR A 61 -2.27 2.62 25.59
C TYR A 61 -1.60 3.97 25.30
N LEU A 62 -0.71 4.45 26.17
CA LEU A 62 0.00 5.72 25.93
C LEU A 62 0.84 5.69 24.65
N ILE A 63 1.56 4.60 24.39
CA ILE A 63 2.35 4.46 23.16
C ILE A 63 1.42 4.31 21.95
N ASP A 64 0.34 3.53 22.07
CA ASP A 64 -0.62 3.31 20.97
C ASP A 64 -1.30 4.62 20.52
N TYR A 65 -1.76 5.43 21.48
CA TYR A 65 -2.30 6.76 21.21
C TYR A 65 -1.24 7.75 20.71
N GLY A 66 0.00 7.64 21.18
CA GLY A 66 1.13 8.44 20.66
C GLY A 66 1.41 8.14 19.19
N VAL A 67 1.41 6.85 18.82
CA VAL A 67 1.51 6.40 17.42
C VAL A 67 0.32 6.89 16.60
N ALA A 68 -0.88 6.91 17.17
CA ALA A 68 -2.07 7.43 16.50
C ALA A 68 -1.98 8.93 16.22
N ALA A 69 -1.52 9.69 17.20
CA ALA A 69 -1.27 11.12 17.03
C ALA A 69 -0.23 11.37 15.94
N PHE A 70 0.88 10.62 15.95
CA PHE A 70 1.91 10.75 14.90
C PHE A 70 1.36 10.43 13.50
N LEU A 71 0.64 9.31 13.34
CA LEU A 71 0.05 8.92 12.06
C LEU A 71 -1.00 9.93 11.58
N GLY A 72 -1.83 10.44 12.49
CA GLY A 72 -2.80 11.50 12.20
C GLY A 72 -2.11 12.79 11.74
N LEU A 73 -1.02 13.17 12.38
CA LEU A 73 -0.22 14.35 11.98
C LEU A 73 0.43 14.16 10.60
N ASP A 74 1.00 12.99 10.30
CA ASP A 74 1.53 12.71 8.95
C ASP A 74 0.42 12.73 7.90
N LEU A 75 -0.75 12.17 8.21
CA LEU A 75 -1.89 12.17 7.30
C LEU A 75 -2.40 13.59 7.02
N LEU A 76 -2.44 14.45 8.05
CA LEU A 76 -2.77 15.88 7.90
C LEU A 76 -1.70 16.62 7.10
N ALA A 77 -0.42 16.37 7.36
CA ALA A 77 0.68 16.97 6.60
C ALA A 77 0.60 16.61 5.10
N ARG A 78 0.24 15.35 4.77
CA ARG A 78 -0.01 14.89 3.39
C ARG A 78 -1.20 15.60 2.76
N ALA A 79 -2.30 15.79 3.50
CA ALA A 79 -3.47 16.51 3.01
C ALA A 79 -3.14 17.98 2.68
N VAL A 80 -2.40 18.66 3.56
CA VAL A 80 -1.94 20.06 3.35
C VAL A 80 -0.97 20.15 2.16
N ALA A 81 -0.05 19.19 2.01
CA ALA A 81 0.91 19.17 0.89
C ALA A 81 0.24 18.97 -0.49
N HIS A 82 -0.89 18.26 -0.54
CA HIS A 82 -1.63 18.02 -1.79
C HIS A 82 -2.33 19.29 -2.29
N GLY A 83 -2.80 20.14 -1.38
CA GLY A 83 -3.41 21.45 -1.68
C GLY A 83 -4.89 21.39 -2.05
N ASP A 84 -5.40 20.26 -2.57
CA ASP A 84 -6.83 19.97 -2.71
C ASP A 84 -7.22 18.74 -1.87
N PRO A 85 -7.77 18.92 -0.65
CA PRO A 85 -8.13 17.82 0.22
C PRO A 85 -9.26 16.95 -0.35
N LYS A 86 -10.14 17.50 -1.21
CA LYS A 86 -11.24 16.73 -1.81
C LYS A 86 -10.71 15.77 -2.88
N ALA A 87 -9.79 16.23 -3.73
CA ALA A 87 -9.12 15.35 -4.68
C ALA A 87 -8.26 14.29 -3.99
N TRP A 88 -7.60 14.68 -2.89
CA TRP A 88 -6.80 13.77 -2.08
C TRP A 88 -7.64 12.67 -1.43
N LEU A 89 -8.79 13.01 -0.83
CA LEU A 89 -9.70 12.04 -0.18
C LEU A 89 -10.36 11.06 -1.16
N LYS A 90 -10.39 11.37 -2.46
CA LYS A 90 -10.88 10.43 -3.50
C LYS A 90 -9.91 9.28 -3.77
N LYS A 91 -8.66 9.35 -3.29
CA LYS A 91 -7.68 8.29 -3.50
C LYS A 91 -7.95 7.10 -2.57
N PRO A 92 -8.05 5.86 -3.08
CA PRO A 92 -8.40 4.69 -2.26
C PRO A 92 -7.39 4.41 -1.14
N ILE A 93 -6.11 4.75 -1.33
CA ILE A 93 -5.09 4.58 -0.29
C ILE A 93 -5.34 5.42 0.96
N VAL A 94 -5.95 6.61 0.79
CA VAL A 94 -6.27 7.51 1.90
C VAL A 94 -7.40 6.94 2.76
N TRP A 95 -8.36 6.25 2.15
CA TRP A 95 -9.41 5.54 2.89
C TRP A 95 -8.84 4.42 3.76
N VAL A 96 -7.84 3.69 3.25
CA VAL A 96 -7.15 2.67 4.03
C VAL A 96 -6.36 3.29 5.19
N ASP A 97 -5.61 4.36 4.96
CA ASP A 97 -4.89 5.09 6.01
C ASP A 97 -5.85 5.63 7.09
N LEU A 98 -6.99 6.21 6.68
CA LEU A 98 -8.02 6.71 7.59
C LEU A 98 -8.66 5.57 8.40
N PHE A 99 -8.95 4.44 7.76
CA PHE A 99 -9.49 3.27 8.43
C PHE A 99 -8.50 2.69 9.44
N VAL A 100 -7.22 2.60 9.08
CA VAL A 100 -6.16 2.19 10.01
C VAL A 100 -6.03 3.17 11.18
N LEU A 101 -6.10 4.47 10.94
CA LEU A 101 -6.10 5.48 12.01
C LEU A 101 -7.32 5.32 12.93
N ALA A 102 -8.50 5.06 12.37
CA ALA A 102 -9.72 4.83 13.16
C ALA A 102 -9.59 3.58 14.04
N THR A 103 -9.03 2.48 13.52
CA THR A 103 -8.80 1.25 14.30
C THR A 103 -7.84 1.46 15.46
N LEU A 104 -6.96 2.44 15.34
CA LEU A 104 -5.97 2.80 16.35
C LEU A 104 -6.54 3.73 17.43
N LEU A 105 -7.46 4.63 17.05
CA LEU A 105 -8.07 5.58 17.98
C LEU A 105 -9.13 4.91 18.87
N PHE A 106 -9.76 3.84 18.37
CA PHE A 106 -10.81 3.09 19.05
C PHE A 106 -10.42 1.62 19.32
N PRO A 107 -9.32 1.36 20.04
CA PRO A 107 -8.86 -0.01 20.29
C PRO A 107 -9.91 -0.81 21.08
N GLY A 108 -10.64 -0.18 22.00
CA GLY A 108 -11.65 -0.82 22.85
C GLY A 108 -12.83 -1.45 22.11
N TRP A 109 -13.18 -0.94 20.92
CA TRP A 109 -14.27 -1.48 20.09
C TRP A 109 -13.76 -2.40 18.98
N LEU A 110 -12.51 -2.21 18.54
CA LEU A 110 -11.93 -2.86 17.35
C LEU A 110 -10.79 -3.85 17.70
N PHE A 111 -10.69 -4.30 18.95
CA PHE A 111 -9.63 -5.19 19.46
C PHE A 111 -9.45 -6.49 18.62
N ASN A 112 -10.53 -6.98 18.00
CA ASN A 112 -10.50 -8.19 17.15
C ASN A 112 -9.86 -7.98 15.76
N PHE A 113 -9.64 -6.72 15.35
CA PHE A 113 -9.14 -6.38 14.03
C PHE A 113 -7.62 -6.16 13.98
N GLY A 114 -6.86 -6.76 14.90
CA GLY A 114 -5.39 -6.68 14.91
C GLY A 114 -4.74 -7.12 13.59
N PHE A 115 -5.40 -7.97 12.81
CA PHE A 115 -4.94 -8.37 11.47
C PHE A 115 -4.88 -7.20 10.47
N LEU A 116 -5.67 -6.14 10.66
CA LEU A 116 -5.66 -4.95 9.80
C LEU A 116 -4.33 -4.18 9.86
N ARG A 117 -3.46 -4.47 10.84
CA ARG A 117 -2.12 -3.86 10.94
C ARG A 117 -1.28 -4.09 9.68
N VAL A 118 -1.51 -5.20 8.96
CA VAL A 118 -0.85 -5.49 7.68
C VAL A 118 -1.13 -4.42 6.62
N LEU A 119 -2.28 -3.72 6.71
CA LEU A 119 -2.62 -2.62 5.82
C LEU A 119 -1.61 -1.47 5.89
N ARG A 120 -0.92 -1.27 7.02
CA ARG A 120 0.14 -0.25 7.14
C ARG A 120 1.31 -0.54 6.22
N LEU A 121 1.74 -1.79 6.18
CA LEU A 121 2.81 -2.21 5.28
C LEU A 121 2.35 -2.05 3.82
N TRP A 122 1.08 -2.37 3.54
CA TRP A 122 0.49 -2.18 2.22
C TRP A 122 0.45 -0.70 1.81
N THR A 123 -0.01 0.21 2.66
CA THR A 123 -0.06 1.64 2.34
C THR A 123 1.34 2.23 2.17
N LEU A 124 2.31 1.77 2.97
CA LEU A 124 3.73 2.14 2.80
C LEU A 124 4.26 1.69 1.44
N ILE A 125 4.10 0.41 1.07
CA ILE A 125 4.58 -0.14 -0.21
C ILE A 125 3.86 0.50 -1.40
N HIS A 126 2.57 0.86 -1.27
CA HIS A 126 1.81 1.46 -2.36
C HIS A 126 1.99 2.97 -2.47
N SER A 127 2.67 3.59 -1.51
CA SER A 127 2.98 5.01 -1.56
C SER A 127 4.02 5.31 -2.64
N GLU A 128 3.72 6.25 -3.54
CA GLU A 128 4.69 6.76 -4.54
C GLU A 128 5.98 7.29 -3.88
N PHE A 129 5.86 7.73 -2.63
CA PHE A 129 6.95 8.25 -1.83
C PHE A 129 8.01 7.19 -1.53
N PHE A 130 7.57 5.97 -1.23
CA PHE A 130 8.43 4.84 -0.94
C PHE A 130 9.29 4.51 -2.16
N TRP A 131 8.66 4.37 -3.33
CA TRP A 131 9.34 4.04 -4.57
C TRP A 131 10.22 5.17 -5.11
N ARG A 132 9.81 6.44 -4.99
CA ARG A 132 10.68 7.59 -5.36
C ARG A 132 11.96 7.69 -4.51
N THR A 133 11.96 7.13 -3.31
CA THR A 133 13.08 7.25 -2.36
C THR A 133 13.94 5.98 -2.34
N VAL A 134 13.32 4.81 -2.21
CA VAL A 134 13.98 3.50 -2.14
C VAL A 134 14.22 2.91 -3.52
N GLY A 135 13.25 3.04 -4.42
CA GLY A 135 13.32 2.51 -5.80
C GLY A 135 14.25 3.28 -6.73
N ARG A 136 14.70 4.49 -6.35
CA ARG A 136 15.60 5.33 -7.17
C ARG A 136 16.95 4.68 -7.47
N ARG A 137 17.36 3.69 -6.68
CA ARG A 137 18.59 2.90 -6.91
C ARG A 137 18.38 1.75 -7.90
N TYR A 138 17.14 1.31 -8.09
CA TYR A 138 16.83 0.20 -8.97
C TYR A 138 16.32 0.65 -10.34
N ASP A 139 15.74 1.85 -10.50
CA ASP A 139 15.15 2.45 -11.73
C ASP A 139 14.35 1.47 -12.64
N ASP A 140 14.03 0.30 -12.12
CA ASP A 140 13.39 -0.79 -12.80
C ASP A 140 11.93 -0.74 -12.41
N THR A 141 11.16 -0.13 -13.29
CA THR A 141 9.70 -0.07 -13.18
C THR A 141 9.06 -1.46 -13.03
N ARG A 142 9.77 -2.55 -13.36
CA ARG A 142 9.32 -3.93 -13.21
C ARG A 142 9.30 -4.36 -11.74
N VAL A 143 10.40 -4.18 -11.01
CA VAL A 143 10.47 -4.58 -9.58
C VAL A 143 9.40 -3.85 -8.79
N GLU A 144 9.21 -2.55 -9.05
CA GLU A 144 8.13 -1.77 -8.45
C GLU A 144 6.74 -2.39 -8.71
N GLN A 145 6.44 -2.72 -9.97
CA GLN A 145 5.13 -3.29 -10.32
C GLN A 145 4.91 -4.68 -9.70
N ILE A 146 5.92 -5.55 -9.75
CA ILE A 146 5.85 -6.90 -9.18
C ILE A 146 5.69 -6.82 -7.65
N THR A 147 6.48 -5.99 -6.97
CA THR A 147 6.37 -5.84 -5.51
C THR A 147 5.03 -5.24 -5.09
N ARG A 148 4.48 -4.26 -5.82
CA ARG A 148 3.13 -3.72 -5.56
C ARG A 148 2.04 -4.78 -5.76
N ALA A 149 2.10 -5.54 -6.86
CA ALA A 149 1.14 -6.61 -7.12
C ALA A 149 1.22 -7.74 -6.07
N ALA A 150 2.43 -8.19 -5.73
CA ALA A 150 2.66 -9.24 -4.74
C ALA A 150 2.23 -8.80 -3.33
N SER A 151 2.58 -7.57 -2.93
CA SER A 151 2.16 -7.03 -1.62
C SER A 151 0.66 -6.82 -1.54
N SER A 152 -0.01 -6.43 -2.62
CA SER A 152 -1.48 -6.37 -2.69
C SER A 152 -2.12 -7.75 -2.52
N LEU A 153 -1.62 -8.78 -3.22
CA LEU A 153 -2.12 -10.15 -3.08
C LEU A 153 -1.92 -10.67 -1.64
N LEU A 154 -0.72 -10.49 -1.09
CA LEU A 154 -0.39 -10.90 0.26
C LEU A 154 -1.30 -10.21 1.29
N THR A 155 -1.45 -8.89 1.18
CA THR A 155 -2.31 -8.10 2.06
C THR A 155 -3.75 -8.56 1.98
N PHE A 156 -4.27 -8.80 0.78
CA PHE A 156 -5.61 -9.32 0.58
C PHE A 156 -5.81 -10.67 1.30
N VAL A 157 -4.90 -11.63 1.10
CA VAL A 157 -4.95 -12.93 1.78
C VAL A 157 -4.98 -12.76 3.30
N PHE A 158 -4.06 -11.97 3.88
CA PHE A 158 -4.01 -11.75 5.33
C PHE A 158 -5.26 -11.06 5.87
N VAL A 159 -5.78 -10.06 5.16
CA VAL A 159 -6.99 -9.32 5.58
C VAL A 159 -8.22 -10.21 5.54
N ILE A 160 -8.41 -10.97 4.46
CA ILE A 160 -9.54 -11.90 4.34
C ILE A 160 -9.41 -13.01 5.38
N THR A 161 -8.24 -13.63 5.53
CA THR A 161 -8.01 -14.66 6.56
C THR A 161 -8.32 -14.14 7.95
N GLY A 162 -7.85 -12.93 8.29
CA GLY A 162 -8.14 -12.31 9.57
C GLY A 162 -9.64 -12.01 9.77
N PHE A 163 -10.32 -11.57 8.72
CA PHE A 163 -11.77 -11.32 8.75
C PHE A 163 -12.56 -12.61 8.94
N VAL A 164 -12.22 -13.67 8.20
CA VAL A 164 -12.82 -15.00 8.32
C VAL A 164 -12.58 -15.57 9.72
N TYR A 165 -11.35 -15.51 10.21
CA TYR A 165 -10.99 -15.97 11.55
C TYR A 165 -11.78 -15.21 12.63
N SER A 166 -11.74 -13.88 12.63
CA SER A 166 -12.44 -13.08 13.65
C SER A 166 -13.97 -13.24 13.64
N SER A 167 -14.56 -13.47 12.46
CA SER A 167 -16.01 -13.59 12.32
C SER A 167 -16.52 -15.01 12.60
N PHE A 168 -15.83 -16.04 12.10
CA PHE A 168 -16.33 -17.42 12.08
C PHE A 168 -15.59 -18.38 13.02
N ALA A 169 -14.38 -18.07 13.47
CA ALA A 169 -13.62 -18.99 14.33
C ALA A 169 -14.37 -19.27 15.63
N GLY A 170 -14.50 -20.57 15.97
CA GLY A 170 -15.20 -21.03 17.18
C GLY A 170 -16.72 -20.89 17.16
N ARG A 171 -17.33 -20.33 16.10
CA ARG A 171 -18.80 -20.21 15.95
C ARG A 171 -19.42 -21.28 15.06
N HIS A 172 -18.63 -21.87 14.16
CA HIS A 172 -19.09 -22.86 13.19
C HIS A 172 -18.11 -24.03 13.09
N GLN A 173 -18.65 -25.23 12.81
CA GLN A 173 -17.84 -26.43 12.58
C GLN A 173 -17.05 -26.26 11.27
N GLY A 174 -15.73 -26.49 11.31
CA GLY A 174 -14.82 -26.38 10.16
C GLY A 174 -13.80 -25.23 10.23
N ILE A 175 -13.99 -24.23 11.11
CA ILE A 175 -12.99 -23.16 11.34
C ILE A 175 -12.66 -23.12 12.83
N ALA A 176 -11.68 -23.92 13.25
CA ALA A 176 -11.20 -23.99 14.63
C ALA A 176 -10.05 -22.99 14.87
N GLY A 177 -9.19 -22.81 13.87
CA GLY A 177 -7.98 -22.01 13.97
C GLY A 177 -7.77 -21.01 12.83
N TYR A 178 -6.71 -20.23 12.97
CA TYR A 178 -6.26 -19.29 11.94
C TYR A 178 -5.82 -20.02 10.66
N VAL A 179 -5.25 -21.22 10.80
CA VAL A 179 -4.80 -22.06 9.67
C VAL A 179 -5.99 -22.48 8.80
N ASP A 180 -7.13 -22.83 9.40
CA ASP A 180 -8.34 -23.21 8.65
C ASP A 180 -8.90 -22.01 7.87
N ALA A 181 -8.89 -20.82 8.47
CA ALA A 181 -9.30 -19.59 7.80
C ALA A 181 -8.35 -19.23 6.65
N LEU A 182 -7.04 -19.47 6.81
CA LEU A 182 -6.05 -19.26 5.76
C LEU A 182 -6.25 -20.25 4.62
N TYR A 183 -6.48 -21.52 4.97
CA TYR A 183 -6.76 -22.59 4.02
C TYR A 183 -8.00 -22.27 3.18
N PHE A 184 -9.12 -21.86 3.81
CA PHE A 184 -10.30 -21.40 3.09
C PHE A 184 -9.98 -20.23 2.15
N THR A 185 -9.22 -19.24 2.63
CA THR A 185 -8.89 -18.04 1.86
C THR A 185 -8.06 -18.40 0.63
N VAL A 186 -7.00 -19.19 0.79
CA VAL A 186 -6.10 -19.60 -0.31
C VAL A 186 -6.84 -20.44 -1.33
N THR A 187 -7.60 -21.46 -0.89
CA THR A 187 -8.33 -22.36 -1.80
C THR A 187 -9.44 -21.64 -2.58
N SER A 188 -10.10 -20.67 -1.95
CA SER A 188 -11.11 -19.82 -2.62
C SER A 188 -10.46 -18.84 -3.60
N LEU A 189 -9.34 -18.23 -3.21
CA LEU A 189 -8.54 -17.31 -4.04
C LEU A 189 -7.98 -17.99 -5.28
N THR A 190 -7.47 -19.22 -5.15
CA THR A 190 -6.94 -20.02 -6.26
C THR A 190 -8.04 -20.67 -7.10
N THR A 191 -9.32 -20.43 -6.77
CA THR A 191 -10.49 -21.06 -7.40
C THR A 191 -10.48 -22.60 -7.34
N THR A 192 -9.65 -23.19 -6.47
CA THR A 192 -9.61 -24.65 -6.27
C THR A 192 -10.83 -25.12 -5.50
N GLY A 193 -11.18 -24.40 -4.43
CA GLY A 193 -12.44 -24.56 -3.70
C GLY A 193 -12.77 -26.00 -3.31
N TYR A 194 -11.89 -26.69 -2.58
CA TYR A 194 -12.08 -28.10 -2.20
C TYR A 194 -13.42 -28.40 -1.51
N GLY A 195 -14.01 -27.40 -0.84
CA GLY A 195 -15.37 -27.48 -0.30
C GLY A 195 -15.48 -28.19 1.05
N ASP A 196 -14.36 -28.60 1.62
CA ASP A 196 -14.20 -29.15 2.97
C ASP A 196 -14.34 -28.06 4.06
N VAL A 197 -13.86 -26.85 3.79
CA VAL A 197 -14.09 -25.67 4.63
C VAL A 197 -14.94 -24.66 3.87
N THR A 198 -16.12 -24.32 4.40
CA THR A 198 -17.03 -23.33 3.80
C THR A 198 -17.58 -22.37 4.84
N LEU A 199 -17.95 -21.15 4.42
CA LEU A 199 -18.57 -20.18 5.29
C LEU A 199 -20.09 -20.33 5.27
N PRO A 200 -20.73 -20.65 6.40
CA PRO A 200 -22.17 -20.79 6.45
C PRO A 200 -22.89 -19.44 6.40
N GLY A 201 -24.17 -19.49 6.03
CA GLY A 201 -25.05 -18.33 6.00
C GLY A 201 -24.92 -17.44 4.75
N VAL A 202 -25.83 -16.47 4.64
CA VAL A 202 -25.89 -15.56 3.49
C VAL A 202 -24.64 -14.68 3.42
N TRP A 203 -24.22 -14.11 4.55
CA TRP A 203 -23.00 -13.31 4.64
C TRP A 203 -21.74 -14.10 4.32
N GLY A 204 -21.68 -15.37 4.72
CA GLY A 204 -20.59 -16.28 4.37
C GLY A 204 -20.48 -16.49 2.86
N LYS A 205 -21.60 -16.77 2.19
CA LYS A 205 -21.65 -16.92 0.73
C LYS A 205 -21.26 -15.64 -0.02
N LEU A 206 -21.78 -14.48 0.41
CA LEU A 206 -21.41 -13.19 -0.19
C LEU A 206 -19.90 -12.90 -0.02
N LEU A 207 -19.35 -13.20 1.15
CA LEU A 207 -17.91 -13.06 1.38
C LEU A 207 -17.12 -14.00 0.47
N SER A 208 -17.50 -15.28 0.35
CA SER A 208 -16.84 -16.21 -0.57
C SER A 208 -16.85 -15.71 -2.01
N MET A 209 -17.97 -15.16 -2.50
CA MET A 209 -18.05 -14.56 -3.84
C MET A 209 -17.10 -13.37 -3.99
N ALA A 210 -17.04 -12.48 -2.99
CA ALA A 210 -16.12 -11.35 -3.00
C ALA A 210 -14.65 -11.80 -2.98
N VAL A 211 -14.33 -12.86 -2.23
CA VAL A 211 -12.99 -13.45 -2.17
C VAL A 211 -12.59 -14.06 -3.51
N MET A 212 -13.49 -14.79 -4.17
CA MET A 212 -13.22 -15.36 -5.49
C MET A 212 -13.01 -14.27 -6.55
N LEU A 213 -13.88 -13.26 -6.61
CA LEU A 213 -13.76 -12.15 -7.58
C LEU A 213 -12.50 -11.32 -7.35
N GLY A 214 -12.23 -10.96 -6.09
CA GLY A 214 -11.02 -10.23 -5.71
C GLY A 214 -9.76 -11.05 -5.97
N GLY A 215 -9.79 -12.34 -5.67
CA GLY A 215 -8.66 -13.24 -5.83
C GLY A 215 -8.22 -13.42 -7.27
N VAL A 216 -9.17 -13.71 -8.17
CA VAL A 216 -8.88 -13.83 -9.61
C VAL A 216 -8.29 -12.52 -10.15
N SER A 217 -8.86 -11.37 -9.76
CA SER A 217 -8.38 -10.06 -10.22
C SER A 217 -6.95 -9.76 -9.78
N LEU A 218 -6.63 -10.03 -8.51
CA LEU A 218 -5.29 -9.81 -7.96
C LEU A 218 -4.27 -10.81 -8.50
N PHE A 219 -4.67 -12.07 -8.68
CA PHE A 219 -3.79 -13.12 -9.21
C PHE A 219 -3.43 -12.87 -10.68
N ILE A 220 -4.41 -12.48 -11.50
CA ILE A 220 -4.18 -12.04 -12.89
C ILE A 220 -3.25 -10.82 -12.91
N GLY A 221 -3.49 -9.83 -12.04
CA GLY A 221 -2.63 -8.65 -11.95
C GLY A 221 -1.17 -8.99 -11.60
N LEU A 222 -0.96 -9.95 -10.70
CA LEU A 222 0.37 -10.46 -10.37
C LEU A 222 1.04 -11.15 -11.57
N ILE A 223 0.34 -12.09 -12.22
CA ILE A 223 0.86 -12.78 -13.40
C ILE A 223 1.22 -11.79 -14.50
N GLN A 224 0.34 -10.83 -14.79
CA GLN A 224 0.60 -9.77 -15.78
C GLN A 224 1.83 -8.94 -15.43
N SER A 225 2.06 -8.65 -14.14
CA SER A 225 3.25 -7.91 -13.70
C SER A 225 4.55 -8.69 -13.88
N ILE A 226 4.51 -10.02 -13.68
CA ILE A 226 5.68 -10.92 -13.80
C ILE A 226 6.02 -11.18 -15.26
N LEU A 227 5.00 -11.47 -16.07
CA LEU A 227 5.12 -11.82 -17.49
C LEU A 227 5.31 -10.60 -18.41
N ARG A 228 5.21 -9.37 -17.87
CA ARG A 228 5.39 -8.17 -18.68
C ARG A 228 6.80 -8.17 -19.29
N PRO A 229 6.93 -8.14 -20.64
CA PRO A 229 8.24 -8.19 -21.27
C PRO A 229 9.08 -6.99 -20.86
N HIS A 230 10.37 -7.23 -20.63
CA HIS A 230 11.31 -6.18 -20.28
C HIS A 230 11.42 -5.20 -21.45
N LYS A 231 11.20 -3.92 -21.19
CA LYS A 231 11.31 -2.85 -22.18
C LYS A 231 12.24 -1.79 -21.64
N VAL A 232 13.24 -1.42 -22.41
CA VAL A 232 14.17 -0.34 -22.09
C VAL A 232 13.56 1.01 -22.47
N THR A 233 13.83 2.03 -21.67
CA THR A 233 13.37 3.39 -21.95
C THR A 233 14.45 4.15 -22.70
N PHE A 234 14.39 4.14 -24.02
CA PHE A 234 15.29 4.86 -24.92
C PHE A 234 14.49 5.71 -25.90
N PRO A 235 14.59 7.05 -25.88
CA PRO A 235 13.82 7.90 -26.80
C PRO A 235 14.37 7.79 -28.23
N CYS A 236 13.51 7.36 -29.16
CA CYS A 236 13.87 7.35 -30.57
C CYS A 236 14.07 8.80 -31.09
N PRO A 237 15.19 9.12 -31.74
CA PRO A 237 15.46 10.48 -32.21
C PRO A 237 14.56 10.91 -33.38
N CYS A 238 13.94 9.95 -34.09
CA CYS A 238 13.11 10.22 -35.26
C CYS A 238 11.62 10.39 -34.89
N CYS A 239 11.02 9.42 -34.21
CA CYS A 239 9.58 9.41 -33.94
C CYS A 239 9.19 9.63 -32.47
N GLY A 240 10.18 9.73 -31.55
CA GLY A 240 9.93 9.94 -30.13
C GLY A 240 9.38 8.71 -29.37
N LEU A 241 9.30 7.53 -29.99
CA LEU A 241 8.93 6.31 -29.28
C LEU A 241 9.94 6.03 -28.16
N ARG A 242 9.47 5.94 -26.91
CA ARG A 242 10.33 5.84 -25.72
C ARG A 242 10.61 4.42 -25.24
N ARG A 243 9.80 3.42 -25.61
CA ARG A 243 9.90 2.05 -25.10
C ARG A 243 10.24 1.09 -26.23
N HIS A 244 11.35 0.40 -26.09
CA HIS A 244 11.85 -0.59 -27.06
C HIS A 244 12.17 -1.91 -26.37
N ASP A 245 12.29 -2.98 -27.16
CA ASP A 245 12.88 -4.23 -26.67
C ASP A 245 14.36 -4.02 -26.31
N PRO A 246 14.93 -4.78 -25.35
CA PRO A 246 16.28 -4.57 -24.86
C PRO A 246 17.34 -4.79 -25.96
N ASP A 247 17.06 -5.70 -26.89
CA ASP A 247 17.85 -6.09 -28.04
C ASP A 247 17.43 -5.38 -29.35
N ALA A 248 16.63 -4.31 -29.26
CA ALA A 248 16.12 -3.61 -30.43
C ALA A 248 17.21 -2.77 -31.14
N VAL A 249 17.72 -3.30 -32.25
CA VAL A 249 18.61 -2.54 -33.17
C VAL A 249 17.82 -1.51 -34.00
N HIS A 250 16.52 -1.74 -34.21
CA HIS A 250 15.66 -0.85 -34.99
C HIS A 250 14.43 -0.42 -34.20
N CYS A 251 14.03 0.84 -34.37
CA CYS A 251 12.80 1.36 -33.80
C CYS A 251 11.58 0.66 -34.45
N LYS A 252 10.74 0.01 -33.64
CA LYS A 252 9.52 -0.67 -34.10
C LYS A 252 8.53 0.23 -34.84
N ALA A 253 8.51 1.53 -34.55
CA ALA A 253 7.56 2.47 -35.15
C ALA A 253 8.05 3.09 -36.48
N CYS A 254 9.36 3.33 -36.64
CA CYS A 254 9.87 4.09 -37.79
C CYS A 254 11.10 3.47 -38.49
N GLY A 255 11.61 2.32 -38.02
CA GLY A 255 12.75 1.62 -38.63
C GLY A 255 14.13 2.22 -38.34
N GLN A 256 14.21 3.40 -37.71
CA GLN A 256 15.47 4.06 -37.36
C GLN A 256 16.39 3.13 -36.56
N VAL A 257 17.67 3.05 -36.94
CA VAL A 257 18.68 2.32 -36.17
C VAL A 257 18.87 2.99 -34.82
N LEU A 258 18.72 2.22 -33.75
CA LEU A 258 18.90 2.66 -32.37
C LEU A 258 20.23 2.09 -31.86
N ASN A 259 21.01 2.94 -31.18
CA ASN A 259 22.22 2.53 -30.47
C ASN A 259 21.91 2.51 -28.97
N ILE A 260 21.22 1.45 -28.53
CA ILE A 260 20.88 1.24 -27.12
C ILE A 260 22.11 0.66 -26.43
N PRO A 261 22.65 1.30 -25.37
CA PRO A 261 23.75 0.73 -24.60
C PRO A 261 23.31 -0.62 -24.01
N ASN A 262 24.06 -1.67 -24.28
CA ASN A 262 23.93 -2.97 -23.62
C ASN A 262 25.21 -3.24 -22.81
N ASP A 263 25.09 -4.00 -21.73
CA ASP A 263 26.22 -4.37 -20.85
C ASP A 263 27.00 -5.60 -21.37
N ASP A 264 26.58 -6.18 -22.50
CA ASP A 264 27.23 -7.31 -23.20
C ASP A 264 28.27 -6.88 -24.25
#